data_AF-A0A5D0PHQ5-F1
#
_entry.id   AF-A0A5D0PHQ5-F1
#
_cell.length_a   1.000
_cell.length_b   1.000
_cell.length_c   1.000
_cell.angle_alpha   90.00
_cell.angle_beta   90.00
_cell.angle_gamma   90.00
#
_symmetry.space_group_name_H-M   'P 1'
#
loop_
_entity.id
_entity.type
_entity.pdbx_description
1 polymer ?
#
loop_
_entity_poly.entity_id
_entity_poly.type
_entity_poly.pdbx_seq_one_letter_code
_entity_poly.pdbx_strand_id
1 'polypeptide(L)' 'MAVPKRKTSRSNTRHRRSQWKAAAPDLVPIVVDGRELLVPRPLVRAYQRGLITPR' A
#
# COMPACT_ATOMS: atom_id res chain seq x y z
N MET A 1 -4.32 34.03 -13.77
CA MET A 1 -4.43 32.89 -12.82
C MET A 1 -5.68 32.10 -13.16
N ALA A 2 -5.58 30.78 -13.36
CA ALA A 2 -6.75 29.97 -13.67
C ALA A 2 -7.55 29.65 -12.39
N VAL A 3 -8.86 29.89 -12.41
CA VAL A 3 -9.77 29.59 -11.30
C VAL A 3 -10.99 28.81 -11.80
N PRO A 4 -11.55 27.88 -11.00
CA PRO A 4 -12.75 27.14 -11.40
C PRO A 4 -13.96 28.07 -11.47
N LYS A 5 -14.55 28.20 -12.67
CA LYS A 5 -15.71 29.06 -12.93
C LYS A 5 -17.04 28.47 -12.44
N ARG A 6 -17.09 27.15 -12.22
CA ARG A 6 -18.31 26.39 -11.90
C ARG A 6 -18.02 25.36 -10.81
N LYS A 7 -19.04 25.07 -10.00
CA LYS A 7 -19.02 23.96 -9.05
C LYS A 7 -19.05 22.64 -9.83
N THR A 8 -18.10 21.75 -9.57
CA THR A 8 -18.08 20.41 -10.15
C THR A 8 -19.29 19.60 -9.65
N SER A 9 -19.95 18.85 -10.55
CA SER A 9 -21.10 18.03 -10.20
C SER A 9 -20.75 16.98 -9.14
N ARG A 10 -21.77 16.54 -8.38
CA ARG A 10 -21.59 15.49 -7.36
C ARG A 10 -21.07 14.19 -7.99
N SER A 11 -21.58 13.82 -9.16
CA SER A 11 -21.17 12.62 -9.90
C SER A 11 -19.70 12.69 -10.31
N ASN A 12 -19.24 13.79 -10.91
CA ASN A 12 -17.85 13.95 -11.32
C ASN A 12 -16.89 13.98 -10.13
N THR A 13 -17.30 14.62 -9.04
CA THR A 13 -16.51 14.67 -7.81
C THR A 13 -16.35 13.28 -7.20
N ARG A 14 -17.44 12.51 -7.13
CA ARG A 14 -17.42 11.13 -6.60
C ARG A 14 -16.59 10.21 -7.49
N HIS A 15 -16.76 10.29 -8.81
CA HIS A 15 -16.02 9.51 -9.78
C HIS A 15 -14.51 9.74 -9.68
N ARG A 16 -14.06 11.00 -9.58
CA ARG A 16 -12.63 11.29 -9.37
C ARG A 16 -12.12 10.75 -8.04
N ARG A 17 -12.87 10.94 -6.94
CA ARG A 17 -12.46 10.46 -5.61
C ARG A 17 -12.38 8.93 -5.54
N SER A 18 -13.26 8.20 -6.21
CA SER A 18 -13.25 6.74 -6.16
C SER A 18 -12.03 6.11 -6.84
N GLN A 19 -11.28 6.88 -7.64
CA GLN A 19 -9.98 6.44 -8.18
C GLN A 19 -8.83 6.63 -7.20
N TRP A 20 -8.99 7.45 -6.17
CA TRP A 20 -8.00 7.60 -5.12
C TRP A 20 -8.14 6.46 -4.10
N LYS A 21 -7.46 5.36 -4.40
CA LYS A 21 -7.44 4.11 -3.63
C LYS A 21 -6.03 3.55 -3.63
N ALA A 22 -5.66 2.84 -2.57
CA ALA A 22 -4.36 2.20 -2.43
C ALA A 22 -4.45 0.73 -2.84
N ALA A 23 -3.42 0.24 -3.55
CA ALA A 23 -3.25 -1.19 -3.78
C ALA A 23 -2.62 -1.82 -2.53
N ALA A 24 -3.13 -2.99 -2.12
CA ALA A 24 -2.49 -3.77 -1.07
C ALA A 24 -1.19 -4.39 -1.61
N PRO A 25 -0.13 -4.50 -0.78
CA PRO A 25 1.09 -5.17 -1.19
C PRO A 25 0.88 -6.69 -1.29
N ASP A 26 1.53 -7.32 -2.27
CA ASP A 26 1.58 -8.77 -2.37
C ASP A 26 2.50 -9.35 -1.29
N LEU A 27 1.93 -10.19 -0.43
CA LEU A 27 2.63 -10.81 0.68
C LEU A 27 3.06 -12.25 0.33
N VAL A 28 4.25 -12.63 0.80
CA VAL A 28 4.80 -13.98 0.63
C VAL A 28 5.12 -14.56 2.00
N PRO A 29 4.81 -15.85 2.24
CA PRO A 29 5.17 -16.52 3.48
C PRO A 29 6.68 -16.75 3.59
N ILE A 30 7.24 -16.44 4.75
CA ILE A 30 8.63 -16.72 5.13
C ILE A 30 8.68 -17.26 6.56
N VAL A 31 9.72 -18.03 6.88
CA VAL A 31 10.01 -18.47 8.25
C VAL A 31 11.19 -17.67 8.80
N VAL A 32 11.01 -17.01 9.94
CA VAL A 32 12.05 -16.25 10.66
C VAL A 32 11.90 -16.54 12.15
N ASP A 33 13.01 -16.86 12.82
CA ASP A 33 13.04 -17.18 14.26
C ASP A 33 12.01 -18.26 14.67
N GLY A 34 11.79 -19.26 13.80
CA GLY A 34 10.83 -20.34 14.01
C GLY A 34 9.35 -19.96 13.84
N ARG A 35 9.05 -18.73 13.39
CA ARG A 35 7.69 -18.24 13.14
C ARG A 35 7.44 -18.02 11.65
N GLU A 36 6.23 -18.35 11.19
CA GLU A 36 5.75 -18.02 9.85
C GLU A 36 5.20 -16.59 9.81
N LEU A 37 5.64 -15.80 8.82
CA LEU A 37 5.26 -14.41 8.63
C LEU A 37 4.92 -14.12 7.16
N LEU A 38 3.93 -13.24 6.94
CA LEU A 38 3.59 -12.73 5.62
C LEU A 38 4.26 -11.37 5.41
N VAL A 39 5.17 -11.29 4.43
CA VAL A 39 6.02 -10.11 4.23
C VAL A 39 5.98 -9.67 2.75
N PRO A 40 6.00 -8.36 2.45
CA PRO A 40 6.17 -7.88 1.09
C PRO A 40 7.46 -8.42 0.45
N ARG A 41 7.36 -8.92 -0.79
CA ARG A 41 8.49 -9.55 -1.52
C ARG A 41 9.82 -8.77 -1.45
N PRO A 42 9.86 -7.43 -1.60
CA PRO A 42 11.11 -6.67 -1.53
C PRO A 42 11.81 -6.72 -0.16
N LEU A 43 11.05 -6.96 0.93
CA LEU A 43 11.57 -6.93 2.30
C LEU A 43 12.06 -8.30 2.79
N VAL A 44 11.79 -9.38 2.06
CA VAL A 44 12.16 -10.76 2.48
C VAL A 44 13.64 -10.87 2.85
N ARG A 45 14.55 -10.27 2.07
CA ARG A 45 15.99 -10.30 2.35
C ARG A 45 16.37 -9.55 3.63
N ALA A 46 15.65 -8.48 3.96
CA ALA A 46 15.92 -7.71 5.17
C ALA A 46 15.56 -8.52 6.43
N TYR A 47 14.41 -9.22 6.41
CA TYR A 47 14.00 -10.13 7.47
C TYR A 47 14.98 -11.31 7.62
N GLN A 48 15.36 -11.96 6.51
CA GLN A 48 16.31 -13.09 6.53
C GLN A 48 17.69 -12.71 7.07
N ARG A 49 18.13 -11.46 6.88
CA ARG A 49 19.42 -10.95 7.35
C ARG A 49 19.35 -10.35 8.77
N GLY A 50 18.18 -10.35 9.40
CA GLY A 50 17.99 -9.73 10.71
C GLY A 50 18.09 -8.20 10.72
N LEU A 51 18.00 -7.55 9.56
CA LEU A 51 17.98 -6.07 9.45
C LEU A 51 16.64 -5.48 9.89
N ILE A 52 15.58 -6.30 9.81
CA ILE A 52 14.25 -5.99 10.33
C ILE A 52 13.87 -7.17 11.22
N THR A 53 13.58 -6.89 12.48
CA THR A 53 13.21 -7.90 13.46
C THR A 53 11.68 -7.96 13.58
N PRO A 54 11.08 -9.16 13.52
CA PRO A 54 9.67 -9.31 13.86
C PRO A 54 9.45 -9.01 15.35
N ARG A 55 8.40 -8.23 15.65
CA ARG A 55 7.97 -7.97 17.03
C ARG A 55 7.20 -9.15 17.61
#